data_AF-A0A8S3VYH4-F1
#
_entry.id   AF-A0A8S3VYH4-F1
#
_cell.length_a   1.000
_cell.length_b   1.000
_cell.length_c   1.000
_cell.angle_alpha   90.00
_cell.angle_beta   90.00
_cell.angle_gamma   90.00
#
_symmetry.space_group_name_H-M   'P 1'
#
loop_
_entity.id
_entity.type
_entity.pdbx_description
1 polymer ?
#
loop_
_entity_poly.entity_id
_entity_poly.type
_entity_poly.pdbx_seq_one_letter_code
_entity_poly.pdbx_strand_id
1 'polypeptide(L)'
;MVADSNDDGTFAQKLEVEQMRSILEEAIVETRSTPLENRPRLPRIVLSKQNRTVVSALNPILVTYLEANRDLCDTDSILFGAALAVCRIISAKVSTAGRTTGQSSAIPAWRRRIEERVAKLSSADYHDMLQIRQ
;
A
#
# COMPACT_ATOMS: atom_id res chain seq x y z
N MET A 1 -45.75 14.15 7.13
CA MET A 1 -44.31 14.36 7.42
C MET A 1 -43.63 13.00 7.38
N VAL A 2 -42.89 12.70 6.31
CA VAL A 2 -42.05 11.50 6.22
C VAL A 2 -40.66 12.01 5.87
N ALA A 3 -39.82 12.18 6.88
CA ALA A 3 -38.40 12.45 6.71
C ALA A 3 -37.66 11.12 6.80
N ASP A 4 -37.50 10.55 5.62
CA ASP A 4 -36.38 9.77 5.08
C ASP A 4 -35.43 9.03 6.06
N SER A 5 -35.55 7.70 6.07
CA SER A 5 -34.69 6.76 6.81
C SER A 5 -33.36 6.41 6.08
N ASN A 6 -32.84 7.32 5.23
CA ASN A 6 -31.65 7.08 4.40
C ASN A 6 -30.32 7.51 5.06
N ASP A 7 -30.36 8.21 6.19
CA ASP A 7 -29.15 8.77 6.83
C ASP A 7 -28.31 7.71 7.56
N ASP A 8 -28.96 6.69 8.14
CA ASP A 8 -28.31 5.65 8.95
C ASP A 8 -27.37 4.75 8.12
N GLY A 9 -27.77 4.41 6.90
CA GLY A 9 -26.94 3.63 5.97
C GLY A 9 -25.73 4.39 5.44
N THR A 10 -25.84 5.71 5.29
CA THR A 10 -24.73 6.58 4.86
C THR A 10 -23.73 6.78 5.99
N PHE A 11 -24.22 6.93 7.22
CA PHE A 11 -23.38 7.03 8.42
C PHE A 11 -22.59 5.74 8.67
N ALA A 12 -23.24 4.57 8.55
CA ALA A 12 -22.58 3.27 8.70
C ALA A 12 -21.46 3.05 7.66
N GLN A 13 -21.71 3.37 6.38
CA GLN A 13 -20.69 3.29 5.33
C GLN A 13 -19.51 4.24 5.58
N LYS A 14 -19.80 5.46 6.04
CA LYS A 14 -18.75 6.44 6.37
C LYS A 14 -17.90 5.96 7.54
N LEU A 15 -18.52 5.36 8.56
CA LEU A 15 -17.83 4.78 9.70
C LEU A 15 -16.94 3.60 9.27
N GLU A 16 -17.40 2.73 8.38
CA GLU A 16 -16.59 1.64 7.82
C GLU A 16 -15.38 2.16 7.05
N VAL A 17 -15.53 3.22 6.25
CA VAL A 17 -14.42 3.85 5.51
C VAL A 17 -13.38 4.46 6.45
N GLU A 18 -13.81 5.17 7.49
CA GLU A 18 -12.89 5.74 8.48
C GLU A 18 -12.18 4.66 9.30
N GLN A 19 -12.86 3.55 9.62
CA GLN A 19 -12.21 2.39 10.23
C GLN A 19 -11.14 1.79 9.32
N MET A 20 -11.44 1.61 8.04
CA MET A 20 -10.45 1.14 7.05
C MET A 20 -9.26 2.10 6.93
N ARG A 21 -9.50 3.41 6.97
CA ARG A 21 -8.43 4.42 6.98
C ARG A 21 -7.57 4.30 8.23
N SER A 22 -8.16 4.20 9.42
CA SER A 22 -7.41 4.05 10.68
C SER A 22 -6.52 2.81 10.67
N ILE A 23 -7.07 1.66 10.23
CA ILE A 23 -6.31 0.41 10.14
C ILE A 23 -5.16 0.53 9.14
N LEU A 24 -5.37 1.22 8.02
CA LEU A 24 -4.33 1.50 7.04
C LEU A 24 -3.22 2.38 7.62
N GLU A 25 -3.58 3.49 8.27
CA GLU A 25 -2.61 4.42 8.87
C GLU A 25 -1.76 3.74 9.94
N GLU A 26 -2.39 2.98 10.84
CA GLU A 26 -1.70 2.19 11.85
C GLU A 26 -0.71 1.21 11.20
N ALA A 27 -1.15 0.48 10.17
CA ALA A 27 -0.30 -0.47 9.46
C ALA A 27 0.87 0.22 8.73
N ILE A 28 0.65 1.40 8.14
CA ILE A 28 1.71 2.19 7.49
C ILE A 28 2.74 2.67 8.53
N VAL A 29 2.30 3.23 9.65
CA VAL A 29 3.19 3.72 10.73
C VAL A 29 4.04 2.58 11.31
N GLU A 30 3.42 1.43 11.56
CA GLU A 30 4.12 0.22 11.99
C GLU A 30 5.14 -0.24 10.96
N THR A 31 4.78 -0.24 9.69
CA THR A 31 5.66 -0.70 8.60
C THR A 31 6.85 0.23 8.38
N ARG A 32 6.64 1.55 8.54
CA ARG A 32 7.71 2.56 8.45
C ARG A 32 8.74 2.43 9.57
N SER A 33 8.29 2.08 10.78
CA SER A 33 9.16 1.86 11.93
C SER A 33 9.79 0.46 11.95
N THR A 34 9.34 -0.45 11.09
CA THR A 34 9.83 -1.84 11.02
C THR A 34 10.76 -2.05 9.81
N PRO A 35 12.05 -2.35 10.04
CA PRO A 35 12.97 -2.74 8.98
C PRO A 35 12.45 -3.92 8.16
N LEU A 36 12.77 -3.95 6.86
CA LEU A 36 12.26 -4.96 5.91
C LEU A 36 12.46 -6.41 6.39
N GLU A 37 13.59 -6.70 7.04
CA GLU A 37 13.96 -8.01 7.58
C GLU A 37 13.01 -8.50 8.67
N ASN A 38 12.48 -7.56 9.45
CA ASN A 38 11.62 -7.79 10.62
C ASN A 38 10.13 -7.75 10.28
N ARG A 39 9.78 -7.37 9.04
CA ARG A 39 8.38 -7.33 8.62
C ARG A 39 7.77 -8.72 8.65
N PRO A 40 6.50 -8.85 9.09
CA PRO A 40 5.84 -10.13 9.19
C PRO A 40 5.60 -10.74 7.80
N ARG A 41 5.42 -12.07 7.74
CA ARG A 41 5.01 -12.71 6.49
C ARG A 41 3.50 -12.58 6.30
N LEU A 42 3.12 -11.94 5.20
CA LEU A 42 1.72 -11.83 4.80
C LEU A 42 1.26 -13.14 4.15
N PRO A 43 0.11 -13.70 4.57
CA PRO A 43 -0.47 -14.87 3.93
C PRO A 43 -0.94 -14.52 2.52
N ARG A 44 -1.04 -15.54 1.66
CA ARG A 44 -1.67 -15.37 0.35
C ARG A 44 -3.17 -15.14 0.55
N ILE A 45 -3.66 -13.99 0.13
CA ILE A 45 -5.09 -13.66 0.19
C ILE A 45 -5.81 -14.35 -0.96
N VAL A 46 -6.80 -15.19 -0.64
CA VAL A 46 -7.72 -15.75 -1.63
C VAL A 46 -8.72 -14.67 -2.03
N LEU A 47 -8.81 -14.35 -3.33
CA LEU A 47 -9.69 -13.29 -3.85
C LEU A 47 -11.15 -13.74 -3.99
N SER A 48 -11.76 -14.15 -2.86
CA SER A 48 -13.21 -14.33 -2.75
C SER A 48 -13.96 -13.02 -3.03
N LYS A 49 -15.27 -13.08 -3.29
CA LYS A 49 -16.09 -11.87 -3.53
C LYS A 49 -15.95 -10.85 -2.40
N GLN A 50 -15.98 -11.30 -1.15
CA GLN A 50 -15.82 -10.46 0.03
C GLN A 50 -14.43 -9.82 0.12
N ASN A 51 -13.36 -10.60 -0.09
CA ASN A 51 -12.00 -10.08 -0.01
C ASN A 51 -11.72 -9.07 -1.14
N ARG A 52 -12.29 -9.30 -2.33
CA ARG A 52 -12.25 -8.34 -3.43
C ARG A 52 -12.94 -7.03 -3.05
N THR A 53 -14.09 -7.07 -2.39
CA THR A 53 -14.78 -5.86 -1.92
C THR A 53 -13.88 -5.04 -0.98
N VAL A 54 -13.23 -5.70 -0.01
CA VAL A 54 -12.30 -5.03 0.92
C VAL A 54 -11.14 -4.37 0.17
N VAL A 55 -10.49 -5.10 -0.74
CA VAL A 55 -9.39 -4.55 -1.55
C VAL A 55 -9.88 -3.37 -2.39
N SER A 56 -11.04 -3.49 -3.04
CA SER A 56 -11.63 -2.42 -3.84
C SER A 56 -11.99 -1.18 -3.02
N ALA A 57 -12.45 -1.37 -1.77
CA ALA A 57 -12.79 -0.26 -0.87
C ALA A 57 -11.53 0.44 -0.33
N LEU A 58 -10.45 -0.30 -0.08
CA LEU A 58 -9.19 0.23 0.42
C LEU A 58 -8.38 0.96 -0.67
N ASN A 59 -8.49 0.54 -1.94
CA ASN A 59 -7.72 1.10 -3.05
C ASN A 59 -7.83 2.63 -3.21
N PRO A 60 -9.04 3.24 -3.22
CA PRO A 60 -9.18 4.69 -3.29
C PRO A 60 -8.50 5.42 -2.13
N ILE A 61 -8.55 4.83 -0.92
CA ILE A 61 -7.89 5.37 0.27
C ILE A 61 -6.36 5.29 0.09
N LEU A 62 -5.84 4.18 -0.40
CA LEU A 62 -4.41 3.98 -0.64
C LEU A 62 -3.82 4.98 -1.64
N VAL A 63 -4.57 5.30 -2.71
CA VAL A 63 -4.11 6.22 -3.77
C VAL A 63 -3.73 7.58 -3.19
N THR A 64 -4.46 8.09 -2.20
CA THR A 64 -4.18 9.40 -1.60
C THR A 64 -2.82 9.45 -0.89
N TYR A 65 -2.38 8.33 -0.29
CA TYR A 65 -1.05 8.24 0.33
C TYR A 65 0.06 8.11 -0.72
N LEU A 66 -0.22 7.46 -1.85
CA LEU A 66 0.78 7.25 -2.91
C LEU A 66 1.02 8.50 -3.76
N GLU A 67 -0.03 9.28 -4.07
CA GLU A 67 0.09 10.50 -4.86
C GLU A 67 0.96 11.57 -4.18
N ALA A 68 0.88 11.63 -2.85
CA ALA A 68 1.67 12.56 -2.04
C ALA A 68 3.14 12.13 -1.88
N ASN A 69 3.49 10.88 -2.23
CA ASN A 69 4.79 10.32 -1.93
C ASN A 69 5.77 10.35 -3.12
N ARG A 70 7.03 10.67 -2.83
CA ARG A 70 8.13 10.67 -3.80
C ARG A 70 9.26 9.71 -3.43
N ASP A 71 9.25 9.15 -2.23
CA ASP A 71 10.30 8.25 -1.75
C ASP A 71 9.94 6.78 -1.99
N LEU A 72 10.89 6.02 -2.54
CA LEU A 72 10.68 4.60 -2.85
C LEU A 72 10.62 3.72 -1.60
N CYS A 73 11.36 4.05 -0.54
CA CYS A 73 11.34 3.27 0.69
C CYS A 73 10.01 3.49 1.44
N ASP A 74 9.51 4.72 1.41
CA ASP A 74 8.24 5.07 1.99
C ASP A 74 7.07 4.52 1.17
N THR A 75 7.19 4.52 -0.17
CA THR A 75 6.23 3.85 -1.06
C THR A 75 6.13 2.35 -0.77
N ASP A 76 7.26 1.66 -0.59
CA ASP A 76 7.28 0.25 -0.18
C ASP A 76 6.61 0.02 1.17
N SER A 77 6.85 0.92 2.13
CA SER A 77 6.22 0.86 3.45
C SER A 77 4.71 1.08 3.38
N ILE A 78 4.24 1.99 2.52
CA ILE A 78 2.82 2.23 2.27
C ILE A 78 2.15 1.01 1.64
N LEU A 79 2.75 0.46 0.57
CA LEU A 79 2.20 -0.70 -0.13
C LEU A 79 2.15 -1.95 0.77
N PHE A 80 3.20 -2.18 1.55
CA PHE A 80 3.22 -3.28 2.50
C PHE A 80 2.21 -3.05 3.64
N GLY A 81 2.13 -1.83 4.19
CA GLY A 81 1.13 -1.45 5.18
C GLY A 81 -0.30 -1.67 4.67
N ALA A 82 -0.57 -1.36 3.41
CA ALA A 82 -1.87 -1.63 2.79
C ALA A 82 -2.18 -3.13 2.71
N ALA A 83 -1.22 -3.95 2.29
CA ALA A 83 -1.42 -5.40 2.27
C ALA A 83 -1.63 -5.98 3.68
N LEU A 84 -0.93 -5.45 4.69
CA LEU A 84 -1.11 -5.81 6.10
C LEU A 84 -2.49 -5.37 6.61
N ALA A 85 -2.95 -4.17 6.25
CA ALA A 85 -4.27 -3.67 6.59
C ALA A 85 -5.38 -4.56 6.02
N VAL A 86 -5.27 -4.98 4.75
CA VAL A 86 -6.22 -5.95 4.17
C VAL A 86 -6.20 -7.25 4.95
N CYS A 87 -5.03 -7.78 5.31
CA CYS A 87 -4.94 -9.00 6.12
C CYS A 87 -5.64 -8.83 7.47
N ARG A 88 -5.53 -7.66 8.12
CA ARG A 88 -6.22 -7.35 9.38
C ARG A 88 -7.73 -7.29 9.21
N ILE A 89 -8.22 -6.57 8.20
CA ILE A 89 -9.65 -6.39 7.94
C ILE A 89 -10.32 -7.74 7.65
N ILE A 90 -9.67 -8.61 6.86
CA ILE A 90 -10.21 -9.95 6.55
C ILE A 90 -9.88 -11.00 7.64
N SER A 91 -9.25 -10.59 8.75
CA SER A 91 -8.81 -11.47 9.84
C SER A 91 -7.91 -12.64 9.37
N ALA A 92 -7.09 -12.41 8.35
CA ALA A 92 -6.11 -13.39 7.90
C ALA A 92 -4.95 -13.50 8.90
N LYS A 93 -4.53 -14.74 9.19
CA LYS A 93 -3.42 -15.01 10.11
C LYS A 93 -2.10 -14.54 9.51
N VAL A 94 -1.58 -13.44 10.03
CA VAL A 94 -0.25 -12.92 9.73
C VAL A 94 0.77 -13.59 10.64
N SER A 95 1.85 -14.14 10.07
CA SER A 95 2.89 -14.78 10.88
C SER A 95 3.82 -13.73 11.47
N THR A 96 4.01 -13.77 12.79
CA THR A 96 4.95 -12.92 13.52
C THR A 96 6.41 -13.32 13.32
N ALA A 97 6.66 -14.49 12.72
CA ALA A 97 8.00 -14.86 12.32
C ALA A 97 8.44 -13.92 11.19
N GLY A 98 9.32 -12.97 11.52
CA GLY A 98 10.11 -12.24 10.55
C GLY A 98 10.81 -13.21 9.60
N ARG A 99 11.37 -12.71 8.48
CA ARG A 99 12.13 -13.59 7.57
C ARG A 99 13.19 -14.30 8.39
N THR A 100 13.05 -15.63 8.52
CA THR A 100 14.05 -16.48 9.16
C THR A 100 15.43 -16.08 8.63
N THR A 101 16.31 -15.76 9.58
CA THR A 101 17.68 -15.29 9.40
C THR A 101 18.38 -16.02 8.26
N GLY A 102 18.77 -15.30 7.21
CA GLY A 102 19.56 -15.89 6.12
C GLY A 102 19.54 -15.18 4.77
N GLN A 103 18.64 -14.22 4.53
CA GLN A 103 18.67 -13.45 3.29
C GLN A 103 19.37 -12.10 3.52
N SER A 104 20.62 -12.05 3.04
CA SER A 104 21.51 -10.89 2.96
C SER A 104 20.79 -9.56 2.75
N SER A 105 21.34 -8.49 3.32
CA SER A 105 21.04 -7.05 3.16
C SER A 105 21.09 -6.52 1.71
N ALA A 106 21.00 -7.41 0.72
CA ALA A 106 20.97 -7.07 -0.68
C ALA A 106 19.68 -6.30 -1.00
N ILE A 107 19.85 -5.21 -1.73
CA ILE A 107 18.75 -4.43 -2.30
C ILE A 107 17.77 -5.38 -2.99
N PRO A 108 16.47 -5.38 -2.62
CA PRO A 108 15.49 -6.26 -3.24
C PRO A 108 15.49 -6.12 -4.75
N ALA A 109 15.38 -7.25 -5.48
CA ALA A 109 15.44 -7.24 -6.95
C ALA A 109 14.39 -6.33 -7.60
N TRP A 110 13.22 -6.16 -6.96
CA TRP A 110 12.19 -5.24 -7.44
C TRP A 110 12.65 -3.77 -7.36
N ARG A 111 13.36 -3.39 -6.29
CA ARG A 111 13.82 -2.02 -6.06
C ARG A 111 14.81 -1.62 -7.14
N ARG A 112 15.80 -2.50 -7.38
CA ARG A 112 16.78 -2.33 -8.46
C ARG A 112 16.09 -2.15 -9.83
N ARG A 113 15.10 -2.99 -10.15
CA ARG A 113 14.35 -2.89 -11.41
C ARG A 113 13.59 -1.56 -11.56
N ILE A 114 13.03 -1.03 -10.48
CA ILE A 114 12.33 0.26 -10.52
C ILE A 114 13.34 1.39 -10.69
N GLU A 115 14.40 1.42 -9.90
CA GLU A 115 15.47 2.42 -10.01
C GLU A 115 16.08 2.46 -11.42
N GLU A 116 16.35 1.28 -12.02
CA GLU A 116 16.82 1.18 -13.41
C GLU A 116 15.82 1.74 -14.43
N ARG A 117 14.51 1.51 -14.25
CA ARG A 117 13.47 2.05 -15.15
C ARG A 117 13.35 3.56 -15.00
N VAL A 118 13.40 4.09 -13.79
CA VAL A 118 13.37 5.53 -13.52
C VAL A 118 14.59 6.22 -14.14
N ALA A 119 15.78 5.65 -13.97
CA ALA A 119 17.01 6.19 -14.57
C ALA A 119 16.95 6.22 -16.12
N LYS A 120 16.34 5.20 -16.74
CA LYS A 120 16.13 5.18 -18.20
C LYS A 120 15.14 6.23 -18.67
N LEU A 121 14.06 6.48 -17.92
CA LEU A 121 13.09 7.52 -18.24
C LEU A 121 13.71 8.92 -18.11
N SER A 122 14.43 9.18 -17.02
CA SER A 122 15.09 10.49 -16.87
C SER A 122 16.15 10.73 -17.95
N SER A 123 16.87 9.69 -18.40
CA SER A 123 17.83 9.80 -19.51
C SER A 123 17.17 10.06 -20.86
N ALA A 124 15.95 9.56 -21.09
CA ALA A 124 15.18 9.83 -22.31
C ALA A 124 14.64 11.26 -22.32
N ASP A 125 14.17 11.75 -21.16
CA ASP A 125 13.70 13.13 -20.99
C ASP A 125 14.82 14.17 -21.25
N TYR A 126 16.07 13.84 -20.89
CA TYR A 126 17.24 14.65 -21.26
C TYR A 126 17.53 14.67 -22.77
N HIS A 127 17.21 13.60 -23.51
CA HIS A 127 17.46 13.54 -24.94
C HIS A 127 16.46 14.37 -25.74
N ASP A 128 15.18 14.36 -25.35
CA ASP A 128 14.13 15.21 -25.91
C ASP A 128 14.35 16.69 -25.59
N MET A 129 14.83 17.03 -24.39
CA MET A 129 15.19 18.41 -24.04
C MET A 129 16.35 18.98 -24.88
N LEU A 130 17.25 18.14 -25.40
CA LEU A 130 18.37 18.56 -26.24
C LEU A 130 18.01 18.71 -27.72
N GLN A 131 16.88 18.13 -28.17
CA GLN A 131 16.42 18.28 -29.57
C GLN A 131 15.51 19.50 -29.80
N ILE A 132 14.92 20.06 -28.75
CA ILE A 132 14.06 21.27 -28.84
C ILE A 132 14.90 22.58 -28.95
N ARG A 133 16.24 22.49 -28.85
CA ARG A 133 17.15 23.65 -28.87
C ARG A 133 18.03 23.77 -30.13
N GLN A 134 17.74 23.06 -31.22
CA GLN A 134 18.41 23.23 -32.51
C GLN A 134 17.54 23.95 -33.53
#